data_AF-A0A0N9HPA8-F1
#
_entry.id   AF-A0A0N9HPA8-F1
#
_cell.length_a   1.000
_cell.length_b   1.000
_cell.length_c   1.000
_cell.angle_alpha   90.00
_cell.angle_beta   90.00
_cell.angle_gamma   90.00
#
_symmetry.space_group_name_H-M   'P 1'
#
loop_
_entity.id
_entity.type
_entity.pdbx_description
1 polymer ?
#
loop_
_entity_poly.entity_id
_entity_poly.type
_entity_poly.pdbx_seq_one_letter_code
_entity_poly.pdbx_strand_id
1 'polypeptide(L)'
;MLSSALLCCLVFLGGTGASRGQDTPAENSCIHFPGGLPNMLRELRLAFDRVKTFFQTKDQLDSMLLTESLLEDLKGYLGCQALSEMIQFYLKDVMPQAENHSPAVREHVNSLGENLKTLRLRLRQCHRFLPCENKSKAVEQVKSAFSKLQEKGVYKAMSEFDIFINYIETYMTMKIKS
;
A
#
# COMPACT_ATOMS: atom_id res chain seq x y z
N MET A 1 59.98 7.55 -58.28
CA MET A 1 60.50 8.52 -57.30
C MET A 1 59.37 9.47 -56.92
N LEU A 2 59.26 9.82 -55.63
CA LEU A 2 58.23 10.62 -54.92
C LEU A 2 56.82 9.98 -54.92
N SER A 3 56.24 9.43 -53.84
CA SER A 3 56.13 9.83 -52.42
C SER A 3 55.43 11.17 -52.19
N SER A 4 54.13 11.16 -51.84
CA SER A 4 53.65 11.73 -50.57
C SER A 4 52.15 11.51 -50.33
N ALA A 5 51.83 11.38 -49.05
CA ALA A 5 50.57 11.01 -48.43
C ALA A 5 49.44 12.04 -48.55
N LEU A 6 48.19 11.61 -48.30
CA LEU A 6 47.14 12.33 -47.54
C LEU A 6 45.93 11.40 -47.36
N LEU A 7 45.93 10.64 -46.27
CA LEU A 7 45.05 10.81 -45.09
C LEU A 7 43.57 10.50 -45.31
N CYS A 8 43.20 9.26 -44.97
CA CYS A 8 41.88 8.88 -44.49
C CYS A 8 41.54 9.63 -43.20
N CYS A 9 40.37 10.28 -43.15
CA CYS A 9 39.57 10.42 -41.93
C CYS A 9 38.11 10.70 -42.32
N LEU A 10 37.30 9.65 -42.31
CA LEU A 10 35.84 9.73 -42.33
C LEU A 10 35.38 10.22 -40.96
N VAL A 11 34.82 11.43 -40.88
CA VAL A 11 34.00 11.85 -39.73
C VAL A 11 32.58 12.02 -40.23
N PHE A 12 31.80 10.96 -40.14
CA PHE A 12 30.35 11.04 -40.27
C PHE A 12 29.81 11.79 -39.05
N LEU A 13 29.40 13.04 -39.26
CA LEU A 13 28.52 13.77 -38.34
C LEU A 13 27.12 13.15 -38.40
N GLY A 14 26.97 12.00 -37.75
CA GLY A 14 25.67 11.45 -37.40
C GLY A 14 25.12 12.23 -36.22
N GLY A 15 24.30 13.25 -36.49
CA GLY A 15 23.48 13.89 -35.48
C GLY A 15 22.58 12.83 -34.84
N THR A 16 22.91 12.43 -33.61
CA THR A 16 22.02 11.63 -32.78
C THR A 16 20.83 12.52 -32.46
N GLY A 17 19.69 12.20 -33.07
CA GLY A 17 18.41 12.72 -32.64
C GLY A 17 18.30 12.49 -31.14
N ALA A 18 18.12 13.56 -30.39
CA ALA A 18 17.72 13.45 -29.00
C ALA A 18 16.39 12.70 -28.98
N SER A 19 16.43 11.40 -28.66
CA SER A 19 15.26 10.66 -28.23
C SER A 19 14.65 11.47 -27.09
N ARG A 20 13.48 12.07 -27.35
CA ARG A 20 12.60 12.59 -26.30
C ARG A 20 12.46 11.47 -25.29
N GLY A 21 13.02 11.69 -24.11
CA GLY A 21 12.95 10.76 -22.99
C GLY A 21 11.49 10.35 -22.81
N GLN A 22 11.28 9.04 -22.71
CA GLN A 22 10.03 8.49 -22.24
C GLN A 22 9.67 9.19 -20.94
N ASP A 23 8.53 9.89 -20.94
CA ASP A 23 7.92 10.39 -19.72
C ASP A 23 7.88 9.24 -18.71
N THR A 24 8.53 9.45 -17.57
CA THR A 24 8.64 8.41 -16.55
C THR A 24 7.24 8.03 -16.04
N PRO A 25 6.92 6.72 -15.84
CA PRO A 25 5.62 6.29 -15.31
C PRO A 25 5.23 6.91 -13.97
N ALA A 26 6.21 7.44 -13.22
CA ALA A 26 6.02 8.06 -11.92
C ALA A 26 5.36 9.46 -12.00
N GLU A 27 5.60 10.23 -13.06
CA GLU A 27 5.12 11.62 -13.16
C GLU A 27 3.62 11.67 -13.48
N ASN A 28 3.13 10.71 -14.27
CA ASN A 28 1.69 10.55 -14.56
C ASN A 28 0.89 9.95 -13.38
N SER A 29 1.57 9.40 -12.37
CA SER A 29 0.94 8.70 -11.26
C SER A 29 0.16 9.64 -10.33
N CYS A 30 0.59 10.90 -10.19
CA CYS A 30 0.03 11.81 -9.19
C CYS A 30 -0.96 12.84 -9.76
N ILE A 31 -1.19 12.86 -11.08
CA ILE A 31 -2.01 13.89 -11.76
C ILE A 31 -3.42 14.02 -11.16
N HIS A 32 -4.04 12.90 -10.80
CA HIS A 32 -5.39 12.87 -10.23
C HIS A 32 -5.41 12.82 -8.71
N PHE A 33 -4.28 12.99 -8.02
CA PHE A 33 -4.21 12.92 -6.57
C PHE A 33 -4.34 14.33 -5.95
N PRO A 34 -5.10 14.51 -4.84
CA PRO A 34 -5.82 13.50 -4.06
C PRO A 34 -7.22 13.13 -4.60
N GLY A 35 -7.70 13.76 -5.68
CA GLY A 35 -9.08 13.56 -6.19
C GLY A 35 -9.47 12.12 -6.56
N GLY A 36 -8.52 11.27 -6.94
CA GLY A 36 -8.72 9.85 -7.24
C GLY A 36 -8.76 8.93 -6.02
N LEU A 37 -8.45 9.45 -4.83
CA LEU A 37 -8.40 8.67 -3.61
C LEU A 37 -9.74 8.03 -3.23
N PRO A 38 -10.89 8.72 -3.24
CA PRO A 38 -12.16 8.10 -2.90
C PRO A 38 -12.46 6.87 -3.76
N ASN A 39 -12.07 6.90 -5.05
CA ASN A 39 -12.19 5.76 -5.93
C ASN A 39 -11.27 4.61 -5.49
N MET A 40 -10.01 4.88 -5.15
CA MET A 40 -9.10 3.83 -4.65
C MET A 40 -9.62 3.17 -3.36
N LEU A 41 -10.18 3.95 -2.42
CA LEU A 41 -10.80 3.40 -1.21
C LEU A 41 -12.06 2.59 -1.54
N ARG A 42 -12.86 3.01 -2.53
CA ARG A 42 -14.00 2.24 -3.01
C ARG A 42 -13.57 0.89 -3.60
N GLU A 43 -12.56 0.87 -4.48
CA GLU A 43 -12.05 -0.38 -5.06
C GLU A 43 -11.47 -1.30 -3.96
N LEU A 44 -10.84 -0.74 -2.93
CA LEU A 44 -10.35 -1.50 -1.78
C LEU A 44 -11.51 -2.14 -0.98
N ARG A 45 -12.61 -1.41 -0.78
CA ARG A 45 -13.84 -1.93 -0.14
C ARG A 45 -14.49 -3.04 -0.98
N LEU A 46 -14.63 -2.81 -2.29
CA LEU A 46 -15.21 -3.81 -3.20
C LEU A 46 -14.38 -5.10 -3.25
N ALA A 47 -13.05 -5.00 -3.17
CA ALA A 47 -12.20 -6.18 -3.05
C ALA A 47 -12.37 -6.89 -1.71
N PHE A 48 -12.53 -6.14 -0.61
CA PHE A 48 -12.77 -6.71 0.71
C PHE A 48 -14.13 -7.43 0.79
N ASP A 49 -15.18 -6.87 0.20
CA ASP A 49 -16.53 -7.46 0.20
C ASP A 49 -16.54 -8.89 -0.35
N ARG A 50 -15.63 -9.24 -1.27
CA ARG A 50 -15.50 -10.60 -1.82
C ARG A 50 -15.01 -11.64 -0.82
N VAL A 51 -14.33 -11.22 0.25
CA VAL A 51 -13.80 -12.11 1.29
C VAL A 51 -14.46 -11.90 2.66
N LYS A 52 -15.22 -10.81 2.83
CA LYS A 52 -15.82 -10.39 4.09
C LYS A 52 -16.60 -11.51 4.76
N THR A 53 -17.58 -12.11 4.08
CA THR A 53 -18.42 -13.17 4.65
C THR A 53 -17.61 -14.38 5.11
N PHE A 54 -16.58 -14.77 4.35
CA PHE A 54 -15.74 -15.91 4.72
C PHE A 54 -14.99 -15.66 6.04
N PHE A 55 -14.35 -14.50 6.19
CA PHE A 55 -13.58 -14.21 7.40
C PHE A 55 -14.48 -13.85 8.60
N GLN A 56 -15.58 -13.11 8.39
CA GLN A 56 -16.49 -12.74 9.48
C GLN A 56 -17.23 -13.95 10.06
N THR A 57 -17.61 -14.95 9.25
CA THR A 57 -18.25 -16.17 9.76
C THR A 57 -17.29 -17.10 10.49
N LYS A 58 -15.98 -16.93 10.29
CA LYS A 58 -14.91 -17.70 10.94
C LYS A 58 -14.33 -16.99 12.16
N ASP A 59 -14.50 -15.67 12.27
CA ASP A 59 -14.17 -14.93 13.47
C ASP A 59 -15.17 -15.29 14.59
N GLN A 60 -14.64 -15.81 15.69
CA GLN A 60 -15.39 -16.22 16.88
C GLN A 60 -15.07 -15.34 18.09
N LEU A 61 -14.39 -14.21 17.87
CA LEU A 61 -13.92 -13.33 18.94
C LEU A 61 -14.75 -12.05 18.96
N ASP A 62 -15.39 -11.76 20.09
CA ASP A 62 -16.12 -10.51 20.27
C ASP A 62 -15.19 -9.31 20.54
N SER A 63 -13.96 -9.58 21.01
CA SER A 63 -12.97 -8.55 21.32
C SER A 63 -12.39 -7.92 20.06
N MET A 64 -12.34 -6.60 19.97
CA MET A 64 -11.74 -5.89 18.83
C MET A 64 -10.22 -6.05 18.77
N LEU A 65 -9.66 -6.35 17.59
CA LEU A 65 -8.21 -6.35 17.37
C LEU A 65 -7.70 -4.94 17.03
N LEU A 66 -8.39 -4.22 16.16
CA LEU A 66 -8.07 -2.86 15.72
C LEU A 66 -8.65 -1.80 16.66
N THR A 67 -8.18 -1.77 17.90
CA THR A 67 -8.70 -0.92 18.99
C THR A 67 -8.71 0.59 18.70
N GLU A 68 -9.49 1.34 19.49
CA GLU A 68 -9.56 2.81 19.43
C GLU A 68 -8.19 3.50 19.65
N SER A 69 -7.29 2.92 20.44
CA SER A 69 -5.95 3.48 20.62
C SER A 69 -5.15 3.55 19.31
N LEU A 70 -5.38 2.62 18.38
CA LEU A 70 -4.78 2.67 17.04
C LEU A 70 -5.34 3.86 16.24
N LEU A 71 -6.65 4.11 16.35
CA LEU A 71 -7.27 5.25 15.69
C LEU A 71 -6.75 6.58 16.25
N GLU A 72 -6.53 6.66 17.56
CA GLU A 72 -5.96 7.86 18.18
C GLU A 72 -4.48 8.07 17.79
N ASP A 73 -3.66 7.01 17.71
CA ASP A 73 -2.30 7.09 17.15
C ASP A 73 -2.32 7.58 15.69
N LEU A 74 -3.29 7.12 14.89
CA LEU A 74 -3.50 7.54 13.50
C LEU A 74 -3.87 9.01 13.35
N LYS A 75 -4.67 9.55 14.28
CA LYS A 75 -5.03 10.97 14.31
C LYS A 75 -3.89 11.84 14.86
N GLY A 76 -3.01 11.26 15.68
CA GLY A 76 -1.93 11.97 16.35
C GLY A 76 -0.71 12.26 15.48
N TYR A 77 0.35 12.74 16.13
CA TYR A 77 1.63 13.06 15.47
C TYR A 77 2.34 11.83 14.88
N LEU A 78 2.00 10.62 15.36
CA LEU A 78 2.49 9.33 14.86
C LEU A 78 1.63 8.76 13.73
N GLY A 79 0.66 9.51 13.20
CA GLY A 79 -0.33 8.94 12.30
C GLY A 79 0.23 8.33 11.03
N CYS A 80 1.31 8.92 10.49
CA CYS A 80 2.01 8.31 9.36
C CYS A 80 2.60 6.95 9.72
N GLN A 81 3.27 6.88 10.88
CA GLN A 81 4.00 5.70 11.35
C GLN A 81 3.00 4.57 11.57
N ALA A 82 1.94 4.86 12.32
CA ALA A 82 0.85 3.93 12.58
C ALA A 82 0.27 3.39 11.27
N LEU A 83 -0.07 4.26 10.32
CA LEU A 83 -0.64 3.84 9.04
C LEU A 83 0.34 3.00 8.20
N SER A 84 1.57 3.48 8.02
CA SER A 84 2.59 2.81 7.23
C SER A 84 2.90 1.41 7.77
N GLU A 85 3.01 1.30 9.10
CA GLU A 85 3.30 0.04 9.79
C GLU A 85 2.12 -0.93 9.73
N MET A 86 0.87 -0.45 9.88
CA MET A 86 -0.32 -1.29 9.73
C MET A 86 -0.51 -1.82 8.31
N ILE A 87 -0.31 -0.98 7.28
CA ILE A 87 -0.37 -1.44 5.89
C ILE A 87 0.67 -2.53 5.67
N GLN A 88 1.89 -2.36 6.19
CA GLN A 88 2.94 -3.35 6.06
C GLN A 88 2.60 -4.65 6.80
N PHE A 89 2.04 -4.55 8.00
CA PHE A 89 1.60 -5.69 8.79
C PHE A 89 0.55 -6.52 8.04
N TYR A 90 -0.49 -5.88 7.48
CA TYR A 90 -1.48 -6.60 6.68
C TYR A 90 -0.87 -7.31 5.48
N LEU A 91 -0.01 -6.62 4.73
CA LEU A 91 0.59 -7.16 3.50
C LEU A 91 1.62 -8.27 3.74
N LYS A 92 2.34 -8.24 4.87
CA LYS A 92 3.45 -9.17 5.14
C LYS A 92 3.08 -10.29 6.09
N ASP A 93 2.22 -10.01 7.07
CA ASP A 93 1.98 -10.90 8.19
C ASP A 93 0.56 -11.49 8.15
N VAL A 94 -0.45 -10.71 7.77
CA VAL A 94 -1.86 -11.17 7.78
C VAL A 94 -2.26 -11.86 6.49
N MET A 95 -2.18 -11.17 5.35
CA MET A 95 -2.69 -11.66 4.06
C MET A 95 -2.02 -12.95 3.58
N PRO A 96 -0.68 -13.12 3.69
CA PRO A 96 -0.04 -14.37 3.28
C PRO A 96 -0.53 -15.60 4.07
N GLN A 97 -0.93 -15.43 5.33
CA GLN A 97 -1.55 -16.50 6.10
C GLN A 97 -3.00 -16.73 5.67
N ALA A 98 -3.75 -15.65 5.45
CA ALA A 98 -5.15 -15.71 5.02
C ALA A 98 -5.35 -16.41 3.66
N GLU A 99 -4.42 -16.23 2.72
CA GLU A 99 -4.39 -16.90 1.41
C GLU A 99 -4.30 -18.44 1.50
N ASN A 100 -3.81 -18.96 2.62
CA ASN A 100 -3.63 -20.39 2.86
C ASN A 100 -4.86 -21.06 3.49
N HIS A 101 -5.83 -20.29 4.00
CA HIS A 101 -7.00 -20.86 4.68
C HIS A 101 -8.00 -21.55 3.74
N SER A 102 -8.14 -21.10 2.48
CA SER A 102 -8.99 -21.77 1.50
C SER A 102 -8.61 -21.39 0.07
N PRO A 103 -8.56 -22.36 -0.88
CA PRO A 103 -8.40 -22.07 -2.30
C PRO A 103 -9.46 -21.11 -2.85
N ALA A 104 -10.68 -21.14 -2.30
CA ALA A 104 -11.80 -20.34 -2.77
C ALA A 104 -11.66 -18.83 -2.47
N VAL A 105 -10.85 -18.45 -1.47
CA VAL A 105 -10.62 -17.03 -1.13
C VAL A 105 -9.26 -16.52 -1.55
N ARG A 106 -8.33 -17.41 -1.90
CA ARG A 106 -6.94 -17.07 -2.21
C ARG A 106 -6.82 -15.95 -3.25
N GLU A 107 -7.48 -16.10 -4.39
CA GLU A 107 -7.42 -15.09 -5.46
C GLU A 107 -7.99 -13.73 -5.00
N HIS A 108 -9.06 -13.76 -4.20
CA HIS A 108 -9.69 -12.55 -3.68
C HIS A 108 -8.84 -11.87 -2.61
N VAL A 109 -8.15 -12.62 -1.75
CA VAL A 109 -7.16 -12.06 -0.80
C VAL A 109 -5.97 -11.46 -1.55
N ASN A 110 -5.46 -12.12 -2.59
CA ASN A 110 -4.41 -11.58 -3.44
C ASN A 110 -4.81 -10.25 -4.08
N SER A 111 -6.01 -10.21 -4.67
CA SER A 111 -6.56 -8.98 -5.28
C SER A 111 -6.72 -7.85 -4.25
N LEU A 112 -7.19 -8.17 -3.04
CA LEU A 112 -7.25 -7.20 -1.94
C LEU A 112 -5.87 -6.65 -1.57
N GLY A 113 -4.87 -7.53 -1.50
CA GLY A 113 -3.47 -7.16 -1.27
C GLY A 113 -2.89 -6.26 -2.35
N GLU A 114 -3.16 -6.52 -3.63
CA GLU A 114 -2.72 -5.67 -4.74
C GLU A 114 -3.37 -4.28 -4.71
N ASN A 115 -4.65 -4.18 -4.35
CA ASN A 115 -5.33 -2.90 -4.15
C ASN A 115 -4.68 -2.11 -3.00
N LEU A 116 -4.37 -2.77 -1.88
CA LEU A 116 -3.71 -2.14 -0.74
C LEU A 116 -2.26 -1.70 -1.06
N LYS A 117 -1.49 -2.52 -1.79
CA LYS A 117 -0.15 -2.17 -2.29
C LYS A 117 -0.22 -0.94 -3.21
N THR A 118 -1.18 -0.92 -4.12
CA THR A 118 -1.40 0.19 -5.05
C THR A 118 -1.70 1.48 -4.28
N LEU A 119 -2.63 1.42 -3.32
CA LEU A 119 -2.95 2.56 -2.46
C LEU A 119 -1.70 3.06 -1.73
N ARG A 120 -0.98 2.16 -1.05
CA ARG A 120 0.27 2.49 -0.34
C ARG A 120 1.29 3.20 -1.25
N LEU A 121 1.47 2.69 -2.46
CA LEU A 121 2.41 3.27 -3.42
C LEU A 121 2.03 4.71 -3.77
N ARG A 122 0.74 4.96 -4.06
CA ARG A 122 0.23 6.31 -4.35
C ARG A 122 0.42 7.25 -3.17
N LEU A 123 0.15 6.80 -1.94
CA LEU A 123 0.38 7.60 -0.73
C LEU A 123 1.85 7.95 -0.48
N ARG A 124 2.77 7.07 -0.86
CA ARG A 124 4.22 7.34 -0.72
C ARG A 124 4.72 8.29 -1.80
N GLN A 125 4.27 8.12 -3.04
CA GLN A 125 4.74 8.88 -4.19
C GLN A 125 4.13 10.29 -4.25
N CYS A 126 2.83 10.41 -3.97
CA CYS A 126 2.10 11.66 -4.17
C CYS A 126 2.02 12.45 -2.87
N HIS A 127 2.52 13.70 -2.89
CA HIS A 127 2.48 14.66 -1.77
C HIS A 127 3.07 14.17 -0.44
N ARG A 128 3.87 13.09 -0.45
CA ARG A 128 4.49 12.48 0.72
C ARG A 128 3.49 12.27 1.87
N PHE A 129 2.33 11.65 1.60
CA PHE A 129 1.34 11.32 2.64
C PHE A 129 1.87 10.32 3.67
N LEU A 130 2.92 9.58 3.33
CA LEU A 130 3.64 8.67 4.22
C LEU A 130 5.15 8.97 4.26
N PRO A 131 5.63 10.06 4.88
CA PRO A 131 7.05 10.44 4.86
C PRO A 131 7.90 9.77 5.97
N CYS A 132 7.30 8.94 6.82
CA CYS A 132 7.90 8.48 8.08
C CYS A 132 8.64 7.13 7.98
N GLU A 133 9.59 6.93 8.89
CA GLU A 133 10.40 5.68 9.02
C GLU A 133 10.35 5.05 10.43
N ASN A 134 9.64 5.67 11.39
CA ASN A 134 9.59 5.24 12.80
C ASN A 134 8.43 4.25 13.08
N LYS A 135 8.49 3.55 14.22
CA LYS A 135 7.48 2.59 14.70
C LYS A 135 6.40 3.23 15.58
N SER A 136 5.22 2.62 15.65
CA SER A 136 4.10 3.07 16.50
C SER A 136 3.78 2.07 17.61
N LYS A 137 3.60 2.56 18.84
CA LYS A 137 3.30 1.70 20.00
C LYS A 137 1.94 1.02 19.88
N ALA A 138 0.90 1.68 19.36
CA ALA A 138 -0.39 1.03 19.14
C ALA A 138 -0.29 -0.12 18.12
N VAL A 139 0.56 0.03 17.10
CA VAL A 139 0.77 -1.03 16.11
C VAL A 139 1.52 -2.21 16.71
N GLU A 140 2.49 -1.97 17.60
CA GLU A 140 3.13 -3.04 18.37
C GLU A 140 2.13 -3.82 19.24
N GLN A 141 1.16 -3.12 19.86
CA GLN A 141 0.09 -3.74 20.63
C GLN A 141 -0.81 -4.62 19.76
N VAL A 142 -1.23 -4.13 18.58
CA VAL A 142 -2.02 -4.89 17.61
C VAL A 142 -1.26 -6.14 17.17
N LYS A 143 0.02 -6.01 16.80
CA LYS A 143 0.88 -7.14 16.43
C LYS A 143 1.01 -8.15 17.56
N SER A 144 1.18 -7.69 18.80
CA SER A 144 1.25 -8.56 19.97
C SER A 144 -0.07 -9.32 20.20
N ALA A 145 -1.21 -8.64 20.08
CA ALA A 145 -2.52 -9.25 20.21
C ALA A 145 -2.77 -10.27 19.10
N PHE A 146 -2.48 -9.92 17.85
CA PHE A 146 -2.56 -10.83 16.71
C PHE A 146 -1.75 -12.11 16.93
N SER A 147 -0.48 -11.98 17.32
CA SER A 147 0.39 -13.14 17.57
C SER A 147 -0.12 -14.04 18.68
N LYS A 148 -0.72 -13.47 19.74
CA LYS A 148 -1.34 -14.26 20.82
C LYS A 148 -2.58 -15.04 20.37
N LEU A 149 -3.30 -14.54 19.37
CA LEU A 149 -4.50 -15.18 18.82
C LEU A 149 -4.19 -16.31 17.81
N GLN A 150 -2.93 -16.45 17.38
CA GLN A 150 -2.50 -17.49 16.44
C GLN A 150 -3.38 -17.50 15.17
N GLU A 151 -3.87 -18.67 14.72
CA GLU A 151 -4.75 -18.79 13.55
C GLU A 151 -6.02 -17.93 13.66
N LYS A 152 -6.60 -17.82 14.87
CA LYS A 152 -7.78 -16.96 15.09
C LYS A 152 -7.46 -15.49 14.84
N GLY A 153 -6.21 -15.07 15.03
CA GLY A 153 -5.73 -13.73 14.74
C GLY A 153 -5.86 -13.38 13.26
N VAL A 154 -5.69 -14.34 12.36
CA VAL A 154 -5.84 -14.14 10.91
C VAL A 154 -7.29 -13.90 10.54
N TYR A 155 -8.22 -14.75 11.02
CA TYR A 155 -9.65 -14.53 10.80
C TYR A 155 -10.10 -13.19 11.38
N LYS A 156 -9.62 -12.86 12.58
CA LYS A 156 -9.93 -11.60 13.25
C LYS A 156 -9.45 -10.39 12.45
N ALA A 157 -8.17 -10.35 12.12
CA ALA A 157 -7.59 -9.24 11.38
C ALA A 157 -8.24 -9.04 10.00
N MET A 158 -8.57 -10.12 9.30
CA MET A 158 -9.27 -10.05 8.02
C MET A 158 -10.75 -9.65 8.18
N SER A 159 -11.43 -10.11 9.24
CA SER A 159 -12.83 -9.74 9.51
C SER A 159 -13.00 -8.25 9.83
N GLU A 160 -11.97 -7.62 10.39
CA GLU A 160 -11.90 -6.19 10.75
C GLU A 160 -11.23 -5.32 9.67
N PHE A 161 -11.04 -5.83 8.45
CA PHE A 161 -10.35 -5.06 7.41
C PHE A 161 -11.14 -3.81 6.97
N ASP A 162 -12.47 -3.80 7.04
CA ASP A 162 -13.27 -2.59 6.80
C ASP A 162 -13.04 -1.49 7.84
N ILE A 163 -12.85 -1.86 9.11
CA ILE A 163 -12.41 -0.94 10.17
C ILE A 163 -11.06 -0.33 9.78
N PHE A 164 -10.11 -1.15 9.30
CA PHE A 164 -8.83 -0.65 8.83
C PHE A 164 -8.99 0.32 7.65
N ILE A 165 -9.86 0.05 6.66
CA ILE A 165 -10.13 0.99 5.56
C ILE A 165 -10.65 2.33 6.10
N ASN A 166 -11.55 2.32 7.08
CA ASN A 166 -12.08 3.55 7.69
C ASN A 166 -10.98 4.36 8.41
N TYR A 167 -10.02 3.67 9.00
CA TYR A 167 -8.84 4.28 9.62
C TYR A 167 -7.93 4.96 8.59
N ILE A 168 -7.73 4.33 7.42
CA ILE A 168 -7.04 4.95 6.28
C ILE A 168 -7.78 6.22 5.86
N GLU A 169 -9.09 6.14 5.63
CA GLU A 169 -9.91 7.27 5.18
C GLU A 169 -9.85 8.44 6.17
N THR A 170 -9.87 8.15 7.47
CA THR A 170 -9.75 9.15 8.53
C THR A 170 -8.41 9.87 8.45
N TYR A 171 -7.30 9.14 8.44
CA TYR A 171 -5.95 9.71 8.31
C TYR A 171 -5.82 10.61 7.07
N MET A 172 -6.35 10.14 5.96
CA MET A 172 -6.26 10.85 4.69
C MET A 172 -7.10 12.12 4.65
N THR A 173 -8.30 12.07 5.19
CA THR A 173 -9.16 13.25 5.34
C THR A 173 -8.46 14.32 6.17
N MET A 174 -7.76 13.93 7.24
CA MET A 174 -6.98 14.85 8.05
C MET A 174 -5.82 15.47 7.28
N LYS A 175 -5.08 14.67 6.49
CA LYS A 175 -3.95 15.18 5.68
C LYS A 175 -4.38 16.09 4.53
N ILE A 176 -5.58 15.92 3.98
CA ILE A 176 -6.11 16.79 2.91
C ILE A 176 -6.63 18.11 3.48
N LYS A 177 -7.15 18.11 4.72
CA LYS A 177 -7.72 19.30 5.37
C LYS A 177 -6.69 20.13 6.15
N SER A 178 -5.53 19.56 6.46
CA SER A 178 -4.41 20.23 7.14
C SER A 178 -3.60 21.11 6.20
#